data_AF-G2P7X9-F1
#
_entry.id   AF-G2P7X9-F1
#
_cell.length_a   1.000
_cell.length_b   1.000
_cell.length_c   1.000
_cell.angle_alpha   90.00
_cell.angle_beta   90.00
_cell.angle_gamma   90.00
#
_symmetry.space_group_name_H-M   'P 1'
#
loop_
_entity.id
_entity.type
_entity.pdbx_description
1 polymer ?
#
loop_
_entity_poly.entity_id
_entity_poly.type
_entity_poly.pdbx_seq_one_letter_code
_entity_poly.pdbx_strand_id
1 'polypeptide(L)'
;MPRYDRFTEELLGFLLTRLDDESDLEHLVTHEPRRISAAYFEGGGGRAETRVMRFTGCAACSRIPPYTLFPSYGRITVPAWPCLPVRALALRFAGEPDYCDGWRPEVALFASGRLVHET
;
A
#
# COMPACT_ATOMS: atom_id res chain seq x y z
N MET A 1 4.15 -19.46 2.59
CA MET A 1 4.40 -18.30 1.70
C MET A 1 3.87 -17.06 2.40
N PRO A 2 4.61 -15.94 2.45
CA PRO A 2 4.11 -14.71 3.07
C PRO A 2 2.87 -14.19 2.30
N ARG A 3 1.88 -13.69 3.03
CA ARG A 3 0.60 -13.23 2.48
C ARG A 3 0.80 -11.89 1.78
N TYR A 4 1.67 -11.05 2.34
CA TYR A 4 2.08 -9.74 1.83
C TYR A 4 3.58 -9.68 1.52
N ASP A 5 4.06 -8.53 1.03
CA ASP A 5 5.50 -8.25 1.02
C ASP A 5 6.04 -8.17 2.45
N ARG A 6 7.35 -8.36 2.63
CA ARG A 6 7.99 -8.45 3.95
C ARG A 6 7.69 -7.23 4.82
N PHE A 7 7.77 -6.03 4.25
CA PHE A 7 7.52 -4.78 4.99
C PHE A 7 6.09 -4.67 5.50
N THR A 8 5.12 -5.13 4.71
CA THR A 8 3.72 -5.18 5.16
C THR A 8 3.55 -6.12 6.34
N GLU A 9 4.13 -7.31 6.28
CA GLU A 9 4.03 -8.30 7.36
C GLU A 9 4.71 -7.80 8.65
N GLU A 10 5.89 -7.19 8.53
CA GLU A 10 6.63 -6.62 9.66
C GLU A 10 5.83 -5.49 10.34
N LEU A 11 5.32 -4.52 9.59
CA LEU A 11 4.51 -3.44 10.15
C LEU A 11 3.20 -3.95 10.75
N LEU A 12 2.53 -4.90 10.09
CA LEU A 12 1.30 -5.48 10.61
C LEU A 12 1.55 -6.21 11.94
N GLY A 13 2.60 -7.02 12.02
CA GLY A 13 3.00 -7.69 13.25
C GLY A 13 3.39 -6.70 14.36
N PHE A 14 4.11 -5.64 14.01
CA PHE A 14 4.47 -4.58 14.94
C PHE A 14 3.23 -3.89 15.53
N LEU A 15 2.26 -3.51 14.69
CA LEU A 15 1.03 -2.86 15.17
C LEU A 15 0.16 -3.82 16.00
N LEU A 16 -0.02 -5.06 15.55
CA LEU A 16 -0.86 -6.04 16.26
C LEU A 16 -0.31 -6.42 17.64
N THR A 17 0.98 -6.23 17.89
CA THR A 17 1.60 -6.50 19.20
C THR A 17 1.56 -5.31 20.16
N ARG A 18 1.11 -4.13 19.71
CA ARG A 18 1.19 -2.87 20.45
C ARG A 18 -0.11 -2.09 20.53
N LEU A 19 -1.03 -2.35 19.60
CA LEU A 19 -2.37 -1.77 19.65
C LEU A 19 -3.20 -2.54 20.68
N ASP A 20 -3.32 -1.97 21.87
CA ASP A 20 -4.13 -2.52 22.96
C ASP A 20 -5.54 -1.90 23.02
N ASP A 21 -5.76 -0.79 22.30
CA ASP A 21 -7.03 -0.08 22.23
C ASP A 21 -7.94 -0.66 21.13
N GLU A 22 -9.18 -0.99 21.50
CA GLU A 22 -10.16 -1.61 20.59
C GLU A 22 -10.47 -0.71 19.39
N SER A 23 -10.52 0.61 19.57
CA SER A 23 -10.80 1.56 18.49
C SER A 23 -9.62 1.67 17.51
N ASP A 24 -8.38 1.57 18.00
CA ASP A 24 -7.20 1.53 17.14
C ASP A 24 -7.12 0.21 16.34
N LEU A 25 -7.53 -0.91 16.94
CA LEU A 25 -7.64 -2.20 16.26
C LEU A 25 -8.73 -2.16 15.18
N GLU A 26 -9.91 -1.62 15.48
CA GLU A 26 -10.96 -1.39 14.48
C GLU A 26 -10.46 -0.49 13.33
N HIS A 27 -9.65 0.51 13.65
CA HIS A 27 -9.05 1.39 12.67
C HIS A 27 -8.06 0.64 11.76
N LEU A 28 -7.22 -0.23 12.34
CA LEU A 28 -6.31 -1.09 11.59
C LEU A 28 -7.06 -2.09 10.70
N VAL A 29 -8.15 -2.69 11.19
CA VAL A 29 -9.02 -3.60 10.43
C VAL A 29 -9.69 -2.87 9.27
N THR A 30 -10.22 -1.67 9.50
CA THR A 30 -10.80 -0.82 8.44
C THR A 30 -9.79 -0.54 7.33
N HIS A 31 -8.53 -0.37 7.70
CA HIS A 31 -7.43 -0.09 6.80
C HIS A 31 -6.55 -1.30 6.49
N GLU A 32 -7.08 -2.53 6.59
CA GLU A 32 -6.30 -3.75 6.40
C GLU A 32 -5.59 -3.82 5.02
N PRO A 33 -4.41 -4.46 4.95
CA PRO A 33 -3.71 -4.66 3.69
C PRO A 33 -4.48 -5.64 2.78
N ARG A 34 -4.57 -5.27 1.51
CA ARG A 34 -5.26 -6.05 0.47
C ARG A 34 -4.39 -6.14 -0.79
N ARG A 35 -4.33 -7.32 -1.41
CA ARG A 35 -3.70 -7.46 -2.74
C ARG A 35 -4.60 -6.82 -3.81
N ILE A 36 -4.03 -5.86 -4.53
CA ILE A 36 -4.70 -5.10 -5.59
C ILE A 36 -4.05 -5.45 -6.93
N SER A 37 -4.87 -5.53 -7.97
CA SER A 37 -4.44 -5.66 -9.36
C SER A 37 -4.93 -4.44 -10.14
N ALA A 38 -4.02 -3.71 -10.76
CA ALA A 38 -4.31 -2.53 -11.58
C ALA A 38 -3.88 -2.80 -13.03
N ALA A 39 -4.85 -2.79 -13.96
CA ALA A 39 -4.56 -2.94 -15.37
C ALA A 39 -4.08 -1.61 -15.96
N TYR A 40 -3.02 -1.63 -16.76
CA TYR A 40 -2.52 -0.44 -17.46
C TYR A 40 -2.15 -0.77 -18.90
N PHE A 41 -2.23 0.24 -19.76
CA PHE A 41 -1.78 0.16 -21.14
C PHE A 41 -0.26 0.34 -21.20
N GLU A 42 0.44 -0.54 -21.90
CA GLU A 42 1.84 -0.37 -22.23
C GLU A 42 1.97 -0.29 -23.75
N GLY A 43 2.46 0.86 -24.22
CA GLY A 43 2.68 1.14 -25.64
C GLY A 43 4.08 1.66 -25.87
N GLY A 44 4.78 1.08 -26.87
CA GLY A 44 6.14 1.48 -27.23
C GLY A 44 6.77 0.49 -28.20
N GLY A 45 7.69 0.97 -29.04
CA GLY A 45 8.47 0.10 -29.94
C GLY A 45 7.64 -0.71 -30.94
N GLY A 46 6.47 -0.23 -31.35
CA GLY A 46 5.56 -0.91 -32.29
C GLY A 46 4.67 -1.98 -31.65
N ARG A 47 4.62 -2.08 -30.31
CA ARG A 47 3.72 -2.96 -29.58
C ARG A 47 2.76 -2.17 -28.69
N ALA A 48 1.58 -2.72 -28.50
CA ALA A 48 0.52 -2.19 -27.64
C ALA A 48 -0.12 -3.37 -26.92
N GLU A 49 0.01 -3.43 -25.59
CA GLU A 49 -0.54 -4.50 -24.78
C GLU A 49 -1.13 -4.00 -23.46
N THR A 50 -2.07 -4.77 -22.91
CA THR A 50 -2.60 -4.53 -21.57
C THR A 50 -1.78 -5.35 -20.58
N ARG A 51 -1.17 -4.68 -19.60
CA ARG A 51 -0.45 -5.31 -18.50
C ARG A 51 -1.19 -5.12 -17.19
N VAL A 52 -0.81 -5.89 -16.18
CA VAL A 52 -1.37 -5.82 -14.84
C VAL A 52 -0.24 -5.64 -13.82
N MET A 53 -0.33 -4.57 -13.03
CA MET A 53 0.49 -4.38 -11.85
C MET A 53 -0.19 -5.02 -10.64
N ARG A 54 0.56 -5.75 -9.81
CA ARG A 54 0.08 -6.29 -8.53
C ARG A 54 0.83 -5.64 -7.39
N PHE A 55 0.11 -5.20 -6.36
CA PHE A 55 0.69 -4.53 -5.20
C PHE A 55 -0.17 -4.71 -3.95
N THR A 56 0.35 -4.29 -2.80
CA THR A 56 -0.39 -4.26 -1.53
C THR A 56 -1.01 -2.87 -1.34
N GLY A 57 -2.33 -2.78 -1.46
CA GLY A 57 -3.13 -1.58 -1.18
C GLY A 57 -3.88 -1.69 0.14
N CYS A 58 -4.63 -0.65 0.50
CA CYS A 58 -5.50 -0.60 1.66
C CYS A 58 -6.95 -0.90 1.25
N ALA A 59 -7.66 -1.75 2.00
CA ALA A 59 -9.04 -2.11 1.71
C ALA A 59 -9.99 -0.90 1.62
N ALA A 60 -9.82 0.09 2.49
CA ALA A 60 -10.64 1.31 2.48
C ALA A 60 -10.20 2.34 1.43
N CYS A 61 -8.88 2.53 1.25
CA CYS A 61 -8.34 3.63 0.44
C CYS A 61 -8.08 3.28 -1.02
N SER A 62 -7.74 2.02 -1.33
CA SER A 62 -7.26 1.60 -2.64
C SER A 62 -8.40 1.08 -3.50
N ARG A 63 -9.26 2.01 -3.95
CA ARG A 63 -10.42 1.70 -4.80
C ARG A 63 -10.07 1.85 -6.27
N ILE A 64 -10.26 0.77 -7.02
CA ILE A 64 -10.17 0.76 -8.49
C ILE A 64 -11.57 0.44 -9.00
N PRO A 65 -12.25 1.35 -9.71
CA PRO A 65 -13.53 1.04 -10.34
C PRO A 65 -13.40 -0.15 -11.30
N PRO A 66 -14.45 -0.98 -11.44
CA PRO A 66 -14.44 -2.07 -12.41
C PRO A 66 -14.07 -1.58 -13.81
N TYR A 67 -13.31 -2.39 -14.55
CA TYR A 67 -12.87 -2.11 -15.92
C TYR A 67 -11.96 -0.88 -16.10
N THR A 68 -11.44 -0.32 -15.00
CA THR A 68 -10.43 0.74 -15.10
C THR A 68 -9.17 0.21 -15.77
N LEU A 69 -8.78 0.86 -16.87
CA LEU A 69 -7.50 0.69 -17.55
C LEU A 69 -6.71 1.99 -17.41
N PHE A 70 -5.58 1.94 -16.70
CA PHE A 70 -4.72 3.11 -16.55
C PHE A 70 -3.92 3.39 -17.84
N PRO A 71 -3.68 4.65 -18.22
CA PRO A 71 -2.99 4.99 -19.47
C PRO A 71 -1.54 4.50 -19.55
N SER A 72 -0.87 4.34 -18.41
CA SER A 72 0.46 3.75 -18.29
C SER A 72 0.72 3.34 -16.85
N TYR A 73 1.80 2.58 -16.63
CA TYR A 73 2.23 2.15 -15.29
C TYR A 73 2.38 3.34 -14.32
N GLY A 74 3.10 4.40 -14.71
CA GLY A 74 3.28 5.61 -13.90
C GLY A 74 2.03 6.46 -13.69
N ARG A 75 0.87 6.06 -14.24
CA ARG A 75 -0.43 6.72 -14.04
C ARG A 75 -1.36 5.94 -13.11
N ILE A 76 -0.88 4.88 -12.45
CA ILE A 76 -1.62 4.16 -11.41
C ILE A 76 -1.60 5.01 -10.13
N THR A 77 -2.59 5.88 -9.96
CA THR A 77 -2.71 6.79 -8.80
C THR A 77 -3.42 6.15 -7.60
N VAL A 78 -3.30 4.84 -7.44
CA VAL A 78 -3.99 4.08 -6.38
C VAL A 78 -3.09 4.06 -5.14
N PRO A 79 -3.59 4.43 -3.94
CA PRO A 79 -2.78 4.42 -2.73
C PRO A 79 -2.22 3.02 -2.42
N ALA A 80 -0.98 2.98 -1.95
CA ALA A 80 -0.37 1.76 -1.40
C ALA A 80 -0.70 1.62 0.10
N TRP A 81 -0.47 0.43 0.64
CA TRP A 81 -0.40 0.21 2.09
C TRP A 81 1.07 0.30 2.57
N PRO A 82 1.37 0.91 3.73
CA PRO A 82 0.44 1.52 4.68
C PRO A 82 -0.07 2.86 4.18
N CYS A 83 -1.38 3.05 4.28
CA CYS A 83 -2.01 4.33 4.00
C CYS A 83 -1.75 5.32 5.15
N LEU A 84 -2.05 6.60 4.93
CA LEU A 84 -1.83 7.65 5.95
C LEU A 84 -2.40 7.32 7.33
N PRO A 85 -3.62 6.76 7.46
CA PRO A 85 -4.17 6.41 8.77
C PRO A 85 -3.34 5.34 9.50
N VAL A 86 -2.90 4.29 8.81
CA VAL A 86 -2.03 3.25 9.37
C VAL A 86 -0.65 3.81 9.74
N ARG A 87 -0.10 4.70 8.90
CA ARG A 87 1.17 5.38 9.22
C ARG A 87 1.04 6.24 10.47
N ALA A 88 -0.09 6.90 10.66
CA ALA A 88 -0.35 7.69 11.86
C ALA A 88 -0.43 6.82 13.11
N LEU A 89 -0.97 5.59 13.03
CA LEU A 89 -0.91 4.62 14.12
C LEU A 89 0.54 4.23 14.42
N ALA A 90 1.31 3.85 13.41
CA ALA A 90 2.69 3.42 13.57
C ALA A 90 3.58 4.53 14.18
N LEU A 91 3.39 5.78 13.77
CA LEU A 91 4.17 6.93 14.25
C LEU A 91 4.03 7.19 15.75
N ARG A 92 2.96 6.70 16.40
CA ARG A 92 2.82 6.81 17.87
C ARG A 92 3.93 6.06 18.61
N PHE A 93 4.53 5.07 17.95
CA PHE A 93 5.59 4.22 18.48
C PHE A 93 6.97 4.59 17.94
N ALA A 94 7.15 5.77 17.34
CA ALA A 94 8.40 6.18 16.70
C ALA A 94 9.64 6.20 17.64
N GLY A 95 9.42 6.23 18.95
CA GLY A 95 10.48 6.16 19.96
C GLY A 95 10.87 4.74 20.39
N GLU A 96 10.21 3.71 19.86
CA GLU A 96 10.45 2.32 20.26
C GLU A 96 11.58 1.66 19.48
N PRO A 97 12.33 0.72 20.10
CA PRO A 97 13.49 0.08 19.47
C PRO A 97 13.14 -0.75 18.23
N ASP A 98 11.93 -1.31 18.16
CA ASP A 98 11.48 -2.13 17.03
C ASP A 98 10.78 -1.30 15.93
N TYR A 99 10.63 0.01 16.12
CA TYR A 99 10.05 0.89 15.11
C TYR A 99 10.98 1.05 13.91
N CYS A 100 10.44 0.94 12.70
CA CYS A 100 11.20 1.08 11.46
C CYS A 100 10.59 2.17 10.55
N ASP A 101 11.32 3.29 10.40
CA ASP A 101 11.00 4.35 9.41
C ASP A 101 10.97 3.82 7.96
N GLY A 102 11.59 2.67 7.74
CA GLY A 102 11.70 1.97 6.48
C GLY A 102 10.47 1.14 6.09
N TRP A 103 9.42 1.05 6.94
CA TRP A 103 8.15 0.41 6.55
C TRP A 103 7.44 1.19 5.45
N ARG A 104 7.92 0.97 4.24
CA ARG A 104 7.42 1.50 2.98
C ARG A 104 7.34 0.31 2.03
N PRO A 105 6.26 0.18 1.24
CA PRO A 105 6.21 -0.85 0.23
C PRO A 105 7.31 -0.59 -0.81
N GLU A 106 7.95 -1.67 -1.26
CA GLU A 106 9.18 -1.74 -2.07
C GLU A 106 9.11 -0.98 -3.41
N VAL A 107 7.93 -0.51 -3.79
CA VAL A 107 7.62 0.14 -5.05
C VAL A 107 6.82 1.41 -4.83
N ALA A 108 6.99 2.23 -3.78
CA ALA A 108 6.20 3.46 -3.58
C ALA A 108 7.00 4.77 -3.55
N LEU A 109 6.76 5.63 -4.54
CA LEU A 109 7.04 7.07 -4.57
C LEU A 109 6.15 7.88 -3.61
N PHE A 110 6.73 8.92 -3.03
CA PHE A 110 5.95 9.99 -2.42
C PHE A 110 5.51 10.98 -3.52
N ALA A 111 4.26 10.92 -3.96
CA ALA A 111 3.66 11.97 -4.78
C ALA A 111 2.75 12.83 -3.89
N SER A 112 3.11 14.11 -3.68
CA SER A 112 2.23 15.12 -3.04
C SER A 112 1.69 14.71 -1.65
N GLY A 113 2.54 14.13 -0.80
CA GLY A 113 2.16 13.69 0.56
C GLY A 113 1.45 12.34 0.64
N ARG A 114 1.29 11.63 -0.49
CA ARG A 114 0.75 10.26 -0.57
C ARG A 114 1.82 9.29 -1.07
N LEU A 115 1.84 8.08 -0.51
CA LEU A 115 2.59 6.95 -1.07
C LEU A 115 1.82 6.43 -2.30
N VAL A 116 2.43 6.56 -3.47
CA VAL A 116 1.97 6.15 -4.80
C VAL A 116 3.05 5.26 -5.40
N HIS A 117 2.75 4.26 -6.21
CA HIS A 117 3.78 3.33 -6.66
C HIS A 117 4.85 3.96 -7.60
N GLU A 118 6.14 3.57 -7.48
CA GLU A 118 7.30 4.05 -8.25
C GLU A 118 7.32 3.45 -9.67
N THR A 119 7.60 4.33 -10.63
CA THR A 119 7.78 4.11 -12.08
C THR A 119 8.93 3.18 -12.43
#